data_AF-A0A1R1PC96-F1
#
_entry.id   AF-A0A1R1PC96-F1
#
_cell.length_a   1.000
_cell.length_b   1.000
_cell.length_c   1.000
_cell.angle_alpha   90.00
_cell.angle_beta   90.00
_cell.angle_gamma   90.00
#
_symmetry.space_group_name_H-M   'P 1'
#
loop_
_entity.id
_entity.type
_entity.pdbx_description
1 polymer ?
#
loop_
_entity_poly.entity_id
_entity_poly.type
_entity_poly.pdbx_seq_one_letter_code
_entity_poly.pdbx_strand_id
1 'polypeptide(L)'
;MTQQFEKGISYLLQQRERDTQDYYLVDAVHFATILGYNGLLNIAQDEYNYGHNYEYFLESELDYYLVGKSKVDESKCVKLNFNKLILDYAMALHRFYENKAKMDKKFNHVHSVGLGANDYTPMMGPVATELTMHYILLLSLPSLTDNNTKEAQTQQQQLDVCIRAINKYLYESSDFQYYQYYLGDILKDGTQQKGLLQRYRQLLGLSNKEQFDAAITQKLASKNIEEGKLTEGIMLYNLSEQYETVLHILTNKLGNELYRMLSAQHNEGMASAQDYNSTQFQLMCKSPQYLEYYELTQTVLQYYFKSSIDKTFKQPATVLSGLLLLVEFARFVSAYSGGNYEQGLEIIAGCSILPTFSSTTNLASAPDTIRISSMADSLVRTYDDYVLRLVPHIMLLTMRCLVSLYARYKSPQLKTMANNLVVFSGLSQLKMNSSVFAELGRMNSLLL
;
A
#
# COMPACT_ATOMS: atom_id res chain seq x y z
N MET A 1 -36.24 13.85 -39.99
CA MET A 1 -35.38 12.68 -39.68
C MET A 1 -36.20 11.66 -38.89
N THR A 2 -35.95 10.36 -39.05
CA THR A 2 -36.76 9.25 -38.51
C THR A 2 -36.58 8.96 -37.01
N GLN A 3 -35.78 9.77 -36.29
CA GLN A 3 -35.49 9.62 -34.85
C GLN A 3 -34.95 8.23 -34.43
N GLN A 4 -34.35 7.49 -35.37
CA GLN A 4 -33.74 6.19 -35.10
C GLN A 4 -32.27 6.36 -34.64
N PHE A 5 -32.08 6.96 -33.48
CA PHE A 5 -30.77 7.42 -33.00
C PHE A 5 -29.76 6.28 -32.83
N GLU A 6 -30.15 5.18 -32.18
CA GLU A 6 -29.27 4.03 -31.92
C GLU A 6 -28.81 3.38 -33.22
N LYS A 7 -29.71 3.26 -34.20
CA LYS A 7 -29.38 2.76 -35.55
C LYS A 7 -28.46 3.71 -36.30
N GLY A 8 -28.63 5.02 -36.13
CA GLY A 8 -27.75 6.03 -36.71
C GLY A 8 -26.32 5.93 -36.19
N ILE A 9 -26.15 5.80 -34.87
CA ILE A 9 -24.84 5.57 -34.24
C ILE A 9 -24.27 4.22 -34.74
N SER A 10 -25.12 3.20 -34.91
CA SER A 10 -24.70 1.87 -35.38
C SER A 10 -24.13 1.90 -36.77
N TYR A 11 -24.80 2.64 -37.64
CA TYR A 11 -24.32 2.87 -38.97
C TYR A 11 -22.93 3.51 -38.97
N LEU A 12 -22.70 4.55 -38.14
CA LEU A 12 -21.38 5.18 -38.03
C LEU A 12 -20.31 4.19 -37.55
N LEU A 13 -20.60 3.38 -36.52
CA LEU A 13 -19.66 2.38 -36.03
C LEU A 13 -19.38 1.27 -37.06
N GLN A 14 -20.36 0.87 -37.87
CA GLN A 14 -20.14 -0.08 -38.98
C GLN A 14 -19.30 0.53 -40.10
N GLN A 15 -19.40 1.85 -40.37
CA GLN A 15 -18.54 2.49 -41.36
C GLN A 15 -17.08 2.51 -40.92
N ARG A 16 -16.81 2.65 -39.61
CA ARG A 16 -15.46 2.51 -39.05
C ARG A 16 -14.84 1.15 -39.41
N GLU A 17 -15.59 0.06 -39.29
CA GLU A 17 -15.10 -1.30 -39.61
C GLU A 17 -14.76 -1.47 -41.11
N ARG A 18 -15.50 -0.77 -41.98
CA ARG A 18 -15.31 -0.86 -43.44
C ARG A 18 -14.16 0.01 -43.94
N ASP A 19 -14.14 1.27 -43.51
CA ASP A 19 -13.21 2.27 -44.06
C ASP A 19 -11.92 2.39 -43.22
N THR A 20 -11.82 1.69 -42.09
CA THR A 20 -10.69 1.74 -41.13
C THR A 20 -10.34 3.14 -40.62
N GLN A 21 -11.20 4.13 -40.85
CA GLN A 21 -10.94 5.51 -40.44
C GLN A 21 -11.58 5.82 -39.09
N ASP A 22 -10.78 6.32 -38.15
CA ASP A 22 -11.19 6.53 -36.75
C ASP A 22 -12.16 7.72 -36.56
N TYR A 23 -12.34 8.60 -37.55
CA TYR A 23 -13.24 9.75 -37.40
C TYR A 23 -14.70 9.33 -37.21
N TYR A 24 -15.13 8.20 -37.77
CA TYR A 24 -16.49 7.69 -37.55
C TYR A 24 -16.73 7.28 -36.09
N LEU A 25 -15.69 6.79 -35.39
CA LEU A 25 -15.77 6.49 -33.96
C LEU A 25 -15.90 7.77 -33.15
N VAL A 26 -15.07 8.77 -33.48
CA VAL A 26 -15.11 10.10 -32.85
C VAL A 26 -16.51 10.67 -32.96
N ASP A 27 -17.07 10.74 -34.18
CA ASP A 27 -18.41 11.28 -34.40
C ASP A 27 -19.47 10.47 -33.67
N ALA A 28 -19.43 9.14 -33.75
CA ALA A 28 -20.37 8.26 -33.06
C ALA A 28 -20.38 8.50 -31.54
N VAL A 29 -19.21 8.63 -30.92
CA VAL A 29 -19.07 8.89 -29.47
C VAL A 29 -19.63 10.26 -29.09
N HIS A 30 -19.31 11.31 -29.85
CA HIS A 30 -19.79 12.66 -29.55
C HIS A 30 -21.30 12.79 -29.77
N PHE A 31 -21.83 12.21 -30.85
CA PHE A 31 -23.28 12.14 -31.07
C PHE A 31 -23.97 11.35 -29.95
N ALA A 32 -23.42 10.19 -29.57
CA ALA A 32 -23.96 9.40 -28.47
C ALA A 32 -23.94 10.19 -27.15
N THR A 33 -22.88 10.94 -26.88
CA THR A 33 -22.78 11.77 -25.66
C THR A 33 -23.86 12.84 -25.62
N ILE A 34 -24.07 13.56 -26.72
CA ILE A 34 -25.09 14.62 -26.80
C ILE A 34 -26.49 14.03 -26.65
N LEU A 35 -26.79 12.93 -27.35
CA LEU A 35 -28.09 12.28 -27.28
C LEU A 35 -28.32 11.65 -25.90
N GLY A 36 -27.29 11.06 -25.32
CA GLY A 36 -27.26 10.51 -23.97
C GLY A 36 -27.57 11.60 -22.94
N TYR A 37 -26.90 12.75 -22.99
CA TYR A 37 -27.15 13.90 -22.11
C TYR A 37 -28.61 14.38 -22.15
N ASN A 38 -29.25 14.33 -23.32
CA ASN A 38 -30.66 14.73 -23.49
C ASN A 38 -31.67 13.60 -23.18
N GLY A 39 -31.21 12.41 -22.78
CA GLY A 39 -32.08 11.25 -22.51
C GLY A 39 -32.76 10.69 -23.76
N LEU A 40 -32.15 10.89 -24.93
CA LEU A 40 -32.70 10.47 -26.23
C LEU A 40 -32.20 9.10 -26.70
N LEU A 41 -31.37 8.44 -25.89
CA LEU A 41 -30.84 7.11 -26.19
C LEU A 41 -31.49 6.05 -25.32
N ASN A 42 -31.85 4.93 -25.94
CA ASN A 42 -32.19 3.71 -25.23
C ASN A 42 -30.91 2.95 -24.89
N ILE A 43 -30.54 2.97 -23.61
CA ILE A 43 -29.28 2.42 -23.12
C ILE A 43 -29.51 1.05 -22.50
N ALA A 44 -28.59 0.13 -22.76
CA ALA A 44 -28.64 -1.18 -22.12
C ALA A 44 -28.44 -1.07 -20.60
N GLN A 45 -29.41 -1.57 -19.84
CA GLN A 45 -29.39 -1.61 -18.36
C GLN A 45 -29.28 -3.04 -17.81
N ASP A 46 -28.96 -4.02 -18.66
CA ASP A 46 -29.04 -5.44 -18.28
C ASP A 46 -27.91 -5.82 -17.30
N GLU A 47 -28.07 -6.90 -16.52
CA GLU A 47 -27.09 -7.37 -15.52
C GLU A 47 -25.67 -7.57 -16.08
N TYR A 48 -25.54 -7.76 -17.40
CA TYR A 48 -24.27 -7.83 -18.13
C TYR A 48 -23.51 -6.48 -18.18
N ASN A 49 -24.20 -5.34 -18.10
CA ASN A 49 -23.60 -4.00 -17.99
C ASN A 49 -23.16 -3.65 -16.57
N TYR A 50 -23.65 -4.37 -15.57
CA TYR A 50 -23.41 -4.12 -14.15
C TYR A 50 -22.66 -5.24 -13.44
N GLY A 51 -22.38 -6.35 -14.15
CA GLY A 51 -21.86 -7.60 -13.62
C GLY A 51 -20.64 -7.47 -12.72
N HIS A 52 -20.56 -8.38 -11.75
CA HIS A 52 -19.60 -8.37 -10.64
C HIS A 52 -18.12 -8.57 -11.06
N ASN A 53 -17.84 -8.98 -12.30
CA ASN A 53 -16.48 -9.21 -12.79
C ASN A 53 -16.19 -8.37 -14.04
N TYR A 54 -15.49 -7.25 -13.85
CA TYR A 54 -15.09 -6.32 -14.91
C TYR A 54 -13.91 -6.81 -15.76
N GLU A 55 -13.22 -7.89 -15.36
CA GLU A 55 -12.26 -8.59 -16.23
C GLU A 55 -12.92 -8.97 -17.57
N TYR A 56 -14.20 -9.35 -17.54
CA TYR A 56 -14.97 -9.64 -18.75
C TYR A 56 -15.47 -8.40 -19.50
N PHE A 57 -15.48 -7.18 -18.97
CA PHE A 57 -16.16 -6.06 -19.66
C PHE A 57 -15.31 -5.43 -20.78
N LEU A 58 -14.00 -5.30 -20.55
CA LEU A 58 -13.05 -4.83 -21.57
C LEU A 58 -12.58 -5.98 -22.49
N GLU A 59 -12.69 -7.23 -22.04
CA GLU A 59 -12.32 -8.43 -22.83
C GLU A 59 -13.52 -9.10 -23.51
N SER A 60 -14.76 -8.74 -23.17
CA SER A 60 -15.94 -9.31 -23.84
C SER A 60 -16.07 -8.75 -25.25
N GLU A 61 -16.34 -9.68 -26.17
CA GLU A 61 -16.90 -9.44 -27.51
C GLU A 61 -18.35 -8.91 -27.44
N LEU A 62 -18.71 -8.16 -26.40
CA LEU A 62 -20.03 -7.53 -26.32
C LEU A 62 -20.10 -6.44 -27.40
N ASP A 63 -21.02 -6.62 -28.33
CA ASP A 63 -21.30 -5.63 -29.36
C ASP A 63 -21.71 -4.28 -28.73
N TYR A 64 -21.37 -3.17 -29.39
CA TYR A 64 -21.90 -1.84 -29.05
C TYR A 64 -23.44 -1.80 -29.15
N TYR A 65 -24.03 -2.80 -29.80
CA TYR A 65 -25.46 -2.95 -30.07
C TYR A 65 -26.02 -4.20 -29.43
N LEU A 66 -27.07 -4.01 -28.63
CA LEU A 66 -27.80 -5.12 -28.04
C LEU A 66 -29.23 -5.09 -28.57
N VAL A 67 -29.66 -6.19 -29.18
CA VAL A 67 -31.06 -6.37 -29.62
C VAL A 67 -31.82 -7.01 -28.46
N GLY A 68 -32.55 -6.18 -27.72
CA GLY A 68 -33.41 -6.62 -26.63
C GLY A 68 -34.88 -6.68 -27.05
N LYS A 69 -35.73 -7.20 -26.16
CA LYS A 69 -37.18 -6.96 -26.23
C LYS A 69 -37.52 -5.67 -25.48
N SER A 70 -38.36 -4.84 -26.09
CA SER A 70 -38.97 -3.69 -25.43
C SER A 70 -39.86 -4.19 -24.28
N LYS A 71 -39.83 -3.47 -23.14
CA LYS A 71 -40.64 -3.79 -21.96
C LYS A 71 -42.12 -3.46 -22.15
N VAL A 72 -42.48 -2.64 -23.14
CA VAL A 72 -43.84 -2.11 -23.33
C VAL A 72 -44.68 -3.01 -24.25
N ASP A 73 -44.05 -3.60 -25.26
CA ASP A 73 -44.73 -4.27 -26.38
C ASP A 73 -44.04 -5.57 -26.84
N GLU A 74 -43.00 -6.03 -26.12
CA GLU A 74 -42.14 -7.16 -26.50
C GLU A 74 -41.49 -7.07 -27.90
N SER A 75 -41.60 -5.91 -28.56
CA SER A 75 -41.02 -5.69 -29.88
C SER A 75 -39.49 -5.65 -29.78
N LYS A 76 -38.80 -6.05 -30.86
CA LYS A 76 -37.33 -5.94 -30.91
C LYS A 76 -36.94 -4.47 -30.80
N CYS A 77 -36.28 -4.11 -29.72
CA CYS A 77 -35.78 -2.78 -29.47
C CYS A 77 -34.24 -2.80 -29.48
N VAL A 78 -33.65 -1.85 -30.19
CA VAL A 78 -32.19 -1.70 -30.24
C VAL A 78 -31.78 -0.86 -29.04
N LYS A 79 -30.82 -1.37 -28.26
CA LYS A 79 -30.20 -0.64 -27.16
C LYS A 79 -28.72 -0.41 -27.46
N LEU A 80 -28.21 0.76 -27.08
CA LEU A 80 -26.80 1.09 -27.17
C LEU A 80 -26.08 0.68 -25.87
N ASN A 81 -24.93 0.03 -25.98
CA ASN A 81 -24.01 -0.13 -24.86
C ASN A 81 -23.15 1.13 -24.71
N PHE A 82 -23.75 2.17 -24.12
CA PHE A 82 -23.09 3.46 -23.93
C PHE A 82 -21.80 3.34 -23.10
N ASN A 83 -21.82 2.51 -22.05
CA ASN A 83 -20.67 2.31 -21.16
C ASN A 83 -19.46 1.78 -21.94
N LYS A 84 -19.65 0.72 -22.73
CA LYS A 84 -18.57 0.15 -23.56
C LYS A 84 -18.07 1.15 -24.60
N LEU A 85 -18.97 1.84 -25.30
CA LEU A 85 -18.62 2.83 -26.33
C LEU A 85 -17.71 3.93 -25.77
N ILE A 86 -18.09 4.53 -24.63
CA ILE A 86 -17.31 5.59 -24.00
C ILE A 86 -15.95 5.08 -23.50
N LEU A 87 -15.91 3.89 -22.87
CA LEU A 87 -14.68 3.36 -22.31
C LEU A 87 -13.67 2.92 -23.37
N ASP A 88 -14.13 2.25 -24.42
CA ASP A 88 -13.26 1.86 -25.54
C ASP A 88 -12.65 3.10 -26.19
N TYR A 89 -13.45 4.16 -26.36
CA TYR A 89 -12.96 5.44 -26.87
C TYR A 89 -11.97 6.10 -25.92
N ALA A 90 -12.30 6.21 -24.64
CA ALA A 90 -11.45 6.82 -23.61
C ALA A 90 -10.08 6.11 -23.52
N MET A 91 -10.08 4.78 -23.66
CA MET A 91 -8.87 3.97 -23.63
C MET A 91 -8.07 4.01 -24.93
N ALA A 92 -8.73 4.04 -26.08
CA ALA A 92 -8.08 4.32 -27.35
C ALA A 92 -7.39 5.69 -27.34
N LEU A 93 -8.06 6.70 -26.78
CA LEU A 93 -7.51 8.05 -26.61
C LEU A 93 -6.27 8.05 -25.73
N HIS A 94 -6.32 7.38 -24.57
CA HIS A 94 -5.16 7.24 -23.68
C HIS A 94 -3.96 6.62 -24.39
N ARG A 95 -4.17 5.47 -25.06
CA ARG A 95 -3.11 4.76 -25.80
C ARG A 95 -2.53 5.59 -26.93
N PHE A 96 -3.37 6.33 -27.66
CA PHE A 96 -2.93 7.21 -28.75
C PHE A 96 -1.94 8.27 -28.23
N TYR A 97 -2.28 8.96 -27.15
CA TYR A 97 -1.42 9.99 -26.58
C TYR A 97 -0.19 9.43 -25.88
N GLU A 98 -0.30 8.28 -25.22
CA GLU A 98 0.85 7.61 -24.61
C GLU A 98 1.90 7.22 -25.68
N ASN A 99 1.44 6.69 -26.82
CA ASN A 99 2.30 6.35 -27.95
C ASN A 99 2.93 7.60 -28.58
N LYS A 100 2.17 8.68 -28.72
CA LYS A 100 2.69 9.96 -29.21
C LYS A 100 3.80 10.51 -28.29
N ALA A 101 3.58 10.49 -26.97
CA ALA A 101 4.57 10.92 -26.00
C ALA A 101 5.85 10.06 -26.03
N LYS A 102 5.73 8.75 -26.26
CA LYS A 102 6.88 7.84 -26.45
C LYS A 102 7.66 8.15 -27.74
N MET A 103 6.98 8.49 -28.83
CA MET A 103 7.62 8.89 -30.09
C MET A 103 8.37 10.21 -29.97
N ASP A 104 7.75 11.21 -29.32
CA ASP A 104 8.37 12.54 -29.12
C ASP A 104 9.62 12.44 -28.22
N LYS A 105 9.59 11.58 -27.20
CA LYS A 105 10.78 11.28 -26.36
C LYS A 105 11.92 10.63 -27.16
N LYS A 106 11.61 9.70 -28.07
CA LYS A 106 12.63 9.07 -28.94
C LYS A 106 13.27 10.07 -29.90
N PHE A 107 12.48 11.01 -30.43
CA PHE A 107 13.00 12.06 -31.32
C PHE A 107 13.96 13.02 -30.59
N ASN A 108 13.68 13.36 -29.34
CA ASN A 108 14.54 14.25 -28.55
C ASN A 108 15.83 13.57 -28.06
N HIS A 109 15.85 12.23 -27.92
CA HIS A 109 17.05 11.52 -27.50
C HIS A 109 18.11 11.40 -28.62
N VAL A 110 17.71 11.48 -29.89
CA VAL A 110 18.62 11.47 -31.05
C VAL A 110 19.34 12.82 -31.26
N HIS A 111 18.85 13.90 -30.63
CA HIS A 111 19.43 15.24 -30.74
C HIS A 111 20.10 15.77 -29.46
N SER A 112 20.23 14.97 -28.41
CA SER A 112 20.85 15.38 -27.13
C SER A 112 21.98 14.45 -26.69
N VAL A 113 23.04 14.38 -27.50
CA VAL A 113 24.38 14.04 -26.99
C VAL A 113 25.08 15.36 -26.69
N GLY A 114 24.91 15.86 -25.47
CA GLY A 114 25.64 17.03 -25.00
C GLY A 114 24.82 17.92 -24.06
N LEU A 115 25.29 17.98 -22.83
CA LEU A 115 24.90 18.88 -21.73
C LEU A 115 23.78 18.34 -20.82
N GLY A 116 24.18 18.15 -19.55
CA GLY A 116 23.37 17.58 -18.48
C GLY A 116 22.12 18.39 -18.20
N ALA A 117 21.00 17.69 -18.11
CA ALA A 117 19.69 18.25 -17.80
C ALA A 117 19.24 17.72 -16.45
N ASN A 118 19.10 18.64 -15.49
CA ASN A 118 18.28 18.46 -14.30
C ASN A 118 16.82 18.28 -14.72
N ASP A 119 16.19 17.20 -14.24
CA ASP A 119 14.80 17.09 -13.77
C ASP A 119 13.72 17.99 -14.40
N TYR A 120 13.53 17.90 -15.71
CA TYR A 120 12.25 18.26 -16.33
C TYR A 120 11.89 17.23 -17.40
N THR A 121 11.23 16.15 -16.98
CA THR A 121 10.52 15.26 -17.89
C THR A 121 9.47 16.06 -18.66
N PRO A 122 9.42 16.02 -20.02
CA PRO A 122 8.58 16.91 -20.79
C PRO A 122 7.08 16.68 -20.50
N MET A 123 6.46 17.78 -20.09
CA MET A 123 5.09 17.95 -19.62
C MET A 123 4.05 17.89 -20.75
N MET A 124 3.94 16.75 -21.45
CA MET A 124 2.82 16.45 -22.38
C MET A 124 1.82 15.44 -21.80
N GLY A 125 2.05 14.96 -20.56
CA GLY A 125 1.23 13.96 -19.86
C GLY A 125 -0.12 14.39 -19.24
N PRO A 126 -0.39 15.66 -18.84
CA PRO A 126 -1.62 15.96 -18.09
C PRO A 126 -2.87 16.15 -18.97
N VAL A 127 -2.74 16.66 -20.20
CA VAL A 127 -3.91 16.98 -21.04
C VAL A 127 -4.60 15.72 -21.53
N ALA A 128 -3.83 14.76 -22.06
CA ALA A 128 -4.38 13.52 -22.61
C ALA A 128 -5.10 12.68 -21.55
N THR A 129 -4.51 12.58 -20.37
CA THR A 129 -5.05 11.79 -19.26
C THR A 129 -6.27 12.48 -18.67
N GLU A 130 -6.26 13.80 -18.57
CA GLU A 130 -7.43 14.57 -18.16
C GLU A 130 -8.61 14.37 -19.13
N LEU A 131 -8.40 14.40 -20.45
CA LEU A 131 -9.46 14.10 -21.42
C LEU A 131 -10.03 12.68 -21.23
N THR A 132 -9.19 11.65 -21.10
CA THR A 132 -9.64 10.28 -20.83
C THR A 132 -10.51 10.23 -19.57
N MET A 133 -10.11 10.92 -18.50
CA MET A 133 -10.90 10.99 -17.28
C MET A 133 -12.23 11.71 -17.49
N HIS A 134 -12.27 12.80 -18.26
CA HIS A 134 -13.52 13.48 -18.60
C HIS A 134 -14.49 12.59 -19.36
N TYR A 135 -14.01 11.77 -20.30
CA TYR A 135 -14.87 10.79 -20.98
C TYR A 135 -15.40 9.74 -20.00
N ILE A 136 -14.57 9.22 -19.10
CA ILE A 136 -15.02 8.28 -18.07
C ILE A 136 -16.11 8.92 -17.18
N LEU A 137 -15.98 10.21 -16.84
CA LEU A 137 -17.00 10.94 -16.07
C LEU A 137 -18.34 11.08 -16.82
N LEU A 138 -18.40 10.91 -18.15
CA LEU A 138 -19.69 10.87 -18.87
C LEU A 138 -20.52 9.64 -18.50
N LEU A 139 -19.93 8.62 -17.89
CA LEU A 139 -20.69 7.48 -17.38
C LEU A 139 -21.59 7.85 -16.20
N SER A 140 -21.41 9.00 -15.56
CA SER A 140 -22.29 9.47 -14.47
C SER A 140 -23.40 10.41 -14.96
N LEU A 141 -23.66 10.50 -16.26
CA LEU A 141 -24.76 11.31 -16.79
C LEU A 141 -26.11 10.84 -16.21
N PRO A 142 -26.91 11.73 -15.59
CA PRO A 142 -28.18 11.34 -14.96
C PRO A 142 -29.20 10.76 -15.93
N SER A 143 -29.15 11.22 -17.19
CA SER A 143 -30.03 10.82 -18.27
C SER A 143 -29.77 9.40 -18.81
N LEU A 144 -28.74 8.70 -18.31
CA LEU A 144 -28.48 7.30 -18.65
C LEU A 144 -29.41 6.32 -17.91
N THR A 145 -30.18 6.82 -16.94
CA THR A 145 -31.10 6.00 -16.13
C THR A 145 -32.56 6.32 -16.48
N ASP A 146 -33.37 5.28 -16.66
CA ASP A 146 -34.79 5.39 -17.09
C ASP A 146 -35.62 6.23 -16.12
N ASN A 147 -36.47 7.13 -16.65
CA ASN A 147 -37.36 8.06 -15.94
C ASN A 147 -38.57 7.41 -15.22
N ASN A 148 -38.43 6.17 -14.73
CA ASN A 148 -39.50 5.49 -14.00
C ASN A 148 -38.98 5.00 -12.65
N THR A 149 -39.68 5.40 -11.57
CA THR A 149 -39.73 4.99 -10.13
C THR A 149 -38.75 3.95 -9.51
N LYS A 150 -38.03 3.12 -10.28
CA LYS A 150 -36.79 2.42 -9.90
C LYS A 150 -35.52 3.28 -10.10
N GLU A 151 -35.67 4.57 -10.40
CA GLU A 151 -34.64 5.58 -10.69
C GLU A 151 -33.42 5.54 -9.76
N ALA A 152 -33.64 5.52 -8.44
CA ALA A 152 -32.54 5.63 -7.47
C ALA A 152 -31.58 4.42 -7.49
N GLN A 153 -32.11 3.21 -7.71
CA GLN A 153 -31.28 2.00 -7.73
C GLN A 153 -30.47 1.91 -9.01
N THR A 154 -31.09 2.20 -10.16
CA THR A 154 -30.41 2.21 -11.46
C THR A 154 -29.35 3.32 -11.53
N GLN A 155 -29.63 4.49 -10.96
CA GLN A 155 -28.68 5.60 -10.89
C GLN A 155 -27.46 5.25 -10.03
N GLN A 156 -27.69 4.66 -8.86
CA GLN A 156 -26.59 4.22 -7.99
C GLN A 156 -25.72 3.14 -8.67
N GLN A 157 -26.33 2.22 -9.42
CA GLN A 157 -25.60 1.21 -10.18
C GLN A 157 -24.73 1.83 -11.27
N GLN A 158 -25.25 2.83 -11.99
CA GLN A 158 -24.50 3.53 -13.03
C GLN A 158 -23.34 4.36 -12.46
N LEU A 159 -23.55 5.02 -11.32
CA LEU A 159 -22.46 5.70 -10.59
C LEU A 159 -21.39 4.72 -10.11
N ASP A 160 -21.77 3.53 -9.64
CA ASP A 160 -20.83 2.48 -9.27
C ASP A 160 -20.01 1.99 -10.47
N VAL A 161 -20.61 1.86 -11.66
CA VAL A 161 -19.87 1.56 -12.90
C VAL A 161 -18.84 2.64 -13.21
N CYS A 162 -19.22 3.91 -13.09
CA CYS A 162 -18.30 5.04 -13.28
C CYS A 162 -17.12 4.98 -12.29
N ILE A 163 -17.40 4.81 -11.00
CA ILE A 163 -16.37 4.72 -9.94
C ILE A 163 -15.45 3.51 -10.17
N ARG A 164 -15.99 2.36 -10.58
CA ARG A 164 -15.19 1.18 -10.92
C ARG A 164 -14.28 1.44 -12.13
N ALA A 165 -14.77 2.10 -13.17
CA ALA A 165 -13.97 2.47 -14.34
C ALA A 165 -12.83 3.43 -13.96
N ILE A 166 -13.09 4.42 -13.11
CA ILE A 166 -12.06 5.33 -12.58
C ILE A 166 -11.00 4.54 -11.81
N ASN A 167 -11.40 3.67 -10.88
CA ASN A 167 -10.45 2.87 -10.10
C ASN A 167 -9.59 1.99 -11.00
N LYS A 168 -10.18 1.35 -12.02
CA LYS A 168 -9.44 0.53 -12.98
C LYS A 168 -8.45 1.38 -13.77
N TYR A 169 -8.90 2.51 -14.33
CA TYR A 169 -8.05 3.40 -15.13
C TYR A 169 -6.86 3.93 -14.33
N LEU A 170 -7.09 4.42 -13.11
CA LEU A 170 -6.03 4.91 -12.24
C LEU A 170 -5.04 3.79 -11.86
N TYR A 171 -5.56 2.59 -11.63
CA TYR A 171 -4.72 1.44 -11.31
C TYR A 171 -3.84 1.00 -12.49
N GLU A 172 -4.42 0.86 -13.68
CA GLU A 172 -3.73 0.39 -14.89
C GLU A 172 -2.71 1.40 -15.42
N SER A 173 -3.00 2.70 -15.28
CA SER A 173 -2.10 3.78 -15.70
C SER A 173 -0.76 3.78 -14.94
N SER A 174 -0.67 3.05 -13.83
CA SER A 174 0.53 2.58 -13.10
C SER A 174 1.58 3.60 -12.64
N ASP A 175 1.59 4.86 -13.12
CA ASP A 175 2.57 5.85 -12.65
C ASP A 175 2.10 6.53 -11.37
N PHE A 176 2.97 6.55 -10.36
CA PHE A 176 2.78 7.22 -9.07
C PHE A 176 2.27 8.67 -9.21
N GLN A 177 2.72 9.37 -10.25
CA GLN A 177 2.34 10.76 -10.55
C GLN A 177 0.84 10.92 -10.87
N TYR A 178 0.17 9.89 -11.39
CA TYR A 178 -1.27 9.94 -11.66
C TYR A 178 -2.09 9.95 -10.38
N TYR A 179 -1.70 9.17 -9.37
CA TYR A 179 -2.39 9.22 -8.07
C TYR A 179 -2.33 10.62 -7.48
N GLN A 180 -1.16 11.25 -7.49
CA GLN A 180 -0.98 12.62 -7.00
C GLN A 180 -1.83 13.63 -7.78
N TYR A 181 -1.88 13.51 -9.10
CA TYR A 181 -2.67 14.40 -9.96
C TYR A 181 -4.19 14.29 -9.72
N TYR A 182 -4.71 13.06 -9.68
CA TYR A 182 -6.15 12.83 -9.64
C TYR A 182 -6.75 12.82 -8.24
N LEU A 183 -6.06 12.22 -7.28
CA LEU A 183 -6.56 12.03 -5.92
C LEU A 183 -6.07 13.15 -5.00
N GLY A 184 -4.86 13.66 -5.26
CA GLY A 184 -4.23 14.71 -4.47
C GLY A 184 -2.89 14.25 -3.90
N ASP A 185 -2.20 15.18 -3.25
CA ASP A 185 -0.87 14.93 -2.69
C ASP A 185 -0.77 15.51 -1.28
N ILE A 186 0.22 15.04 -0.52
CA ILE A 186 0.54 15.56 0.81
C ILE A 186 1.85 16.33 0.71
N LEU A 187 1.77 17.64 0.86
CA LEU A 187 2.93 18.52 0.79
C LEU A 187 3.84 18.33 2.03
N LYS A 188 5.09 18.81 1.93
CA LYS A 188 6.12 18.67 2.99
C LYS A 188 5.76 19.36 4.32
N ASP A 189 4.80 20.27 4.29
CA ASP A 189 4.22 20.97 5.44
C ASP A 189 3.02 20.22 6.06
N GLY A 190 2.60 19.09 5.46
CA GLY A 190 1.44 18.31 5.86
C GLY A 190 0.13 18.79 5.26
N THR A 191 0.14 19.85 4.44
CA THR A 191 -1.06 20.33 3.77
C THR A 191 -1.47 19.38 2.65
N GLN A 192 -2.74 18.97 2.64
CA GLN A 192 -3.28 18.16 1.54
C GLN A 192 -3.64 19.05 0.35
N GLN A 193 -3.02 18.76 -0.79
CA GLN A 193 -3.39 19.33 -2.08
C GLN A 193 -4.51 18.49 -2.70
N LYS A 194 -5.62 19.15 -3.07
CA LYS A 194 -6.77 18.48 -3.69
C LYS A 194 -6.44 18.05 -5.12
N GLY A 195 -6.72 16.78 -5.43
CA GLY A 195 -6.61 16.25 -6.79
C GLY A 195 -7.77 16.65 -7.69
N LEU A 196 -7.63 16.38 -9.00
CA LEU A 196 -8.64 16.71 -10.01
C LEU A 196 -10.00 16.06 -9.73
N LEU A 197 -10.04 14.79 -9.35
CA LEU A 197 -11.30 14.05 -9.15
C LEU A 197 -12.12 14.55 -7.95
N GLN A 198 -11.47 15.17 -6.97
CA GLN A 198 -12.18 15.79 -5.85
C GLN A 198 -13.11 16.93 -6.31
N ARG A 199 -12.79 17.59 -7.43
CA ARG A 199 -13.65 18.63 -8.04
C ARG A 199 -14.94 18.04 -8.64
N TYR A 200 -14.88 16.79 -9.10
CA TYR A 200 -15.99 16.07 -9.72
C TYR A 200 -16.75 15.16 -8.75
N ARG A 201 -16.46 15.25 -7.45
CA ARG A 201 -17.06 14.38 -6.43
C ARG A 201 -18.60 14.40 -6.44
N GLN A 202 -19.22 15.56 -6.62
CA GLN A 202 -20.68 15.69 -6.70
C GLN A 202 -21.26 14.96 -7.92
N LEU A 203 -20.54 15.00 -9.05
CA LEU A 203 -20.94 14.32 -10.28
C LEU A 203 -20.90 12.78 -10.12
N LEU A 204 -20.03 12.27 -9.25
CA LEU A 204 -19.94 10.86 -8.89
C LEU A 204 -20.98 10.42 -7.84
N GLY A 205 -21.88 11.31 -7.41
CA GLY A 205 -22.85 11.04 -6.33
C GLY A 205 -22.22 10.88 -4.95
N LEU A 206 -20.99 11.37 -4.77
CA LEU A 206 -20.27 11.31 -3.50
C LEU A 206 -20.49 12.64 -2.76
N SER A 207 -21.13 12.57 -1.60
CA SER A 207 -21.56 13.79 -0.88
C SER A 207 -20.40 14.47 -0.15
N ASN A 208 -19.51 13.67 0.42
CA ASN A 208 -18.45 14.14 1.32
C ASN A 208 -17.10 13.47 1.01
N LYS A 209 -16.04 13.97 1.66
CA LYS A 209 -14.67 13.49 1.45
C LYS A 209 -14.53 12.02 1.85
N GLU A 210 -15.13 11.64 2.97
CA GLU A 210 -15.08 10.27 3.51
C GLU A 210 -15.63 9.24 2.51
N GLN A 211 -16.75 9.54 1.86
CA GLN A 211 -17.34 8.67 0.82
C GLN A 211 -16.43 8.56 -0.39
N PHE A 212 -15.78 9.66 -0.80
CA PHE A 212 -14.81 9.64 -1.89
C PHE A 212 -13.59 8.78 -1.54
N ASP A 213 -13.06 8.97 -0.35
CA ASP A 213 -11.90 8.22 0.13
C ASP A 213 -12.22 6.72 0.25
N ALA A 214 -13.38 6.36 0.80
CA ALA A 214 -13.80 4.96 0.89
C ALA A 214 -14.05 4.31 -0.49
N ALA A 215 -14.64 5.05 -1.44
CA ALA A 215 -15.01 4.50 -2.74
C ALA A 215 -13.85 4.40 -3.74
N ILE A 216 -12.85 5.28 -3.62
CA ILE A 216 -11.76 5.41 -4.59
C ILE A 216 -10.41 5.24 -3.88
N THR A 217 -10.01 6.19 -3.03
CA THR A 217 -8.66 6.28 -2.45
C THR A 217 -8.27 5.00 -1.70
N GLN A 218 -9.13 4.51 -0.80
CA GLN A 218 -8.87 3.33 0.04
C GLN A 218 -8.93 2.03 -0.75
N LYS A 219 -9.80 1.92 -1.76
CA LYS A 219 -9.85 0.73 -2.63
C LYS A 219 -8.57 0.60 -3.45
N LEU A 220 -8.09 1.71 -4.01
CA LEU A 220 -6.79 1.75 -4.70
C LEU A 220 -5.65 1.44 -3.74
N ALA A 221 -5.67 1.99 -2.52
CA ALA A 221 -4.67 1.70 -1.51
C ALA A 221 -4.58 0.20 -1.21
N SER A 222 -5.71 -0.46 -0.88
CA SER A 222 -5.75 -1.91 -0.61
C SER A 222 -5.18 -2.71 -1.76
N LYS A 223 -5.60 -2.42 -2.98
CA LYS A 223 -5.13 -3.13 -4.18
C LYS A 223 -3.62 -2.99 -4.40
N ASN A 224 -3.06 -1.78 -4.21
CA ASN A 224 -1.62 -1.58 -4.32
C ASN A 224 -0.85 -2.37 -3.24
N ILE A 225 -1.35 -2.43 -2.01
CA ILE A 225 -0.74 -3.23 -0.94
C ILE A 225 -0.76 -4.73 -1.26
N GLU A 226 -1.88 -5.23 -1.81
CA GLU A 226 -2.04 -6.63 -2.22
C GLU A 226 -1.06 -7.02 -3.34
N GLU A 227 -0.81 -6.12 -4.30
CA GLU A 227 0.12 -6.33 -5.40
C GLU A 227 1.59 -6.00 -5.07
N GLY A 228 1.88 -5.63 -3.82
CA GLY A 228 3.24 -5.38 -3.34
C GLY A 228 3.78 -3.96 -3.59
N LYS A 229 2.96 -3.06 -4.15
CA LYS A 229 3.24 -1.62 -4.32
C LYS A 229 3.04 -0.88 -3.00
N LEU A 230 3.93 -1.14 -2.04
CA LEU A 230 3.78 -0.67 -0.66
C LEU A 230 3.79 0.86 -0.57
N THR A 231 4.72 1.52 -1.25
CA THR A 231 4.89 2.98 -1.20
C THR A 231 3.64 3.72 -1.68
N GLU A 232 3.07 3.29 -2.80
CA GLU A 232 1.81 3.79 -3.36
C GLU A 232 0.66 3.60 -2.38
N GLY A 233 0.49 2.38 -1.85
CA GLY A 233 -0.60 2.06 -0.94
C GLY A 233 -0.54 2.88 0.36
N ILE A 234 0.65 3.07 0.92
CA ILE A 234 0.86 3.87 2.13
C ILE A 234 0.56 5.35 1.87
N MET A 235 0.99 5.89 0.74
CA MET A 235 0.68 7.27 0.33
C MET A 235 -0.84 7.49 0.19
N LEU A 236 -1.56 6.55 -0.44
CA LEU A 236 -3.02 6.63 -0.58
C LEU A 236 -3.76 6.50 0.75
N TYR A 237 -3.31 5.62 1.65
CA TYR A 237 -3.88 5.55 3.00
C TYR A 237 -3.62 6.82 3.81
N ASN A 238 -2.44 7.43 3.68
CA ASN A 238 -2.15 8.73 4.29
C ASN A 238 -3.06 9.83 3.73
N LEU A 239 -3.31 9.84 2.41
CA LEU A 239 -4.18 10.81 1.77
C LEU A 239 -5.64 10.73 2.29
N SER A 240 -6.10 9.51 2.52
CA SER A 240 -7.43 9.21 3.11
C SER A 240 -7.46 9.22 4.65
N GLU A 241 -6.40 9.73 5.28
CA GLU A 241 -6.27 9.89 6.74
C GLU A 241 -6.41 8.56 7.53
N GLN A 242 -6.16 7.42 6.87
CA GLN A 242 -6.18 6.08 7.48
C GLN A 242 -4.84 5.75 8.13
N TYR A 243 -4.39 6.63 9.03
CA TYR A 243 -3.06 6.57 9.61
C TYR A 243 -2.85 5.32 10.48
N GLU A 244 -3.89 4.82 11.16
CA GLU A 244 -3.83 3.58 11.95
C GLU A 244 -3.57 2.36 11.07
N THR A 245 -4.25 2.27 9.92
CA THR A 245 -4.04 1.22 8.91
C THR A 245 -2.59 1.21 8.41
N VAL A 246 -2.02 2.40 8.16
CA VAL A 246 -0.61 2.54 7.77
C VAL A 246 0.32 1.98 8.84
N LEU A 247 0.11 2.30 10.11
CA LEU A 247 0.92 1.76 11.22
C LEU A 247 0.84 0.23 11.27
N HIS A 248 -0.35 -0.35 11.12
CA HIS A 248 -0.52 -1.80 11.10
C HIS A 248 0.19 -2.48 9.93
N ILE A 249 0.09 -1.91 8.72
CA ILE A 249 0.76 -2.45 7.54
C ILE A 249 2.28 -2.43 7.74
N LEU A 250 2.84 -1.29 8.17
CA LEU A 250 4.29 -1.16 8.41
C LEU A 250 4.78 -2.10 9.52
N THR A 251 4.04 -2.18 10.63
CA THR A 251 4.34 -3.11 11.74
C THR A 251 4.39 -4.55 11.25
N ASN A 252 3.42 -4.95 10.43
CA ASN A 252 3.36 -6.30 9.88
C ASN A 252 4.51 -6.57 8.90
N LYS A 253 4.76 -5.66 7.95
CA LYS A 253 5.81 -5.82 6.93
C LYS A 253 7.22 -5.83 7.55
N LEU A 254 7.55 -4.82 8.35
CA LEU A 254 8.86 -4.73 9.01
C LEU A 254 9.04 -5.85 10.05
N GLY A 255 8.01 -6.14 10.85
CA GLY A 255 8.07 -7.19 11.86
C GLY A 255 8.20 -8.60 11.27
N ASN A 256 7.59 -8.88 10.13
CA ASN A 256 7.78 -10.15 9.38
C ASN A 256 9.18 -10.28 8.82
N GLU A 257 9.71 -9.20 8.25
CA GLU A 257 11.05 -9.23 7.68
C GLU A 257 12.12 -9.42 8.77
N LEU A 258 12.03 -8.65 9.86
CA LEU A 258 12.90 -8.84 11.02
C LEU A 258 12.81 -10.27 11.59
N TYR A 259 11.60 -10.82 11.71
CA TYR A 259 11.42 -12.18 12.20
C TYR A 259 12.07 -13.20 11.27
N ARG A 260 11.89 -13.07 9.95
CA ARG A 260 12.51 -13.94 8.94
C ARG A 260 14.04 -13.93 9.07
N MET A 261 14.62 -12.75 9.19
CA MET A 261 16.07 -12.57 9.33
C MET A 261 16.61 -13.22 10.62
N LEU A 262 15.97 -12.92 11.75
CA LEU A 262 16.40 -13.36 13.06
C LEU A 262 16.17 -14.86 13.30
N SER A 263 15.09 -15.41 12.77
CA SER A 263 14.81 -16.85 12.85
C SER A 263 15.77 -17.67 11.98
N ALA A 264 16.17 -17.18 10.81
CA ALA A 264 17.21 -17.82 9.99
C ALA A 264 18.56 -17.86 10.72
N GLN A 265 18.95 -16.76 11.37
CA GLN A 265 20.17 -16.69 12.20
C GLN A 265 20.18 -17.71 13.35
N HIS A 266 19.02 -17.97 13.95
CA HIS A 266 18.87 -18.99 15.00
C HIS A 266 19.17 -20.39 14.47
N ASN A 267 18.57 -20.73 13.33
CA ASN A 267 18.73 -22.05 12.71
C ASN A 267 20.17 -22.32 12.24
N GLU A 268 20.89 -21.29 11.76
CA GLU A 268 22.29 -21.42 11.34
C GLU A 268 23.28 -21.59 12.51
N GLY A 269 23.02 -20.95 13.65
CA GLY A 269 23.85 -21.05 14.87
C GLY A 269 23.86 -22.43 15.54
N MET A 270 22.93 -23.32 15.15
CA MET A 270 22.90 -24.72 15.55
C MET A 270 23.87 -25.59 14.73
N ALA A 271 24.27 -25.17 13.52
CA ALA A 271 25.04 -25.98 12.57
C ALA A 271 26.55 -25.71 12.56
N SER A 272 27.01 -24.54 13.05
CA SER A 272 28.45 -24.21 13.05
C SER A 272 28.83 -23.32 14.24
N ALA A 273 29.60 -23.88 15.18
CA ALA A 273 29.95 -23.22 16.43
C ALA A 273 31.19 -22.30 16.34
N GLN A 274 31.64 -21.91 15.14
CA GLN A 274 32.89 -21.15 14.99
C GLN A 274 32.83 -19.86 14.17
N ASP A 275 31.75 -19.55 13.44
CA ASP A 275 31.60 -18.27 12.75
C ASP A 275 30.32 -17.55 13.21
N TYR A 276 30.45 -16.72 14.25
CA TYR A 276 29.34 -15.97 14.87
C TYR A 276 28.72 -14.86 13.96
N ASN A 277 29.30 -14.66 12.78
CA ASN A 277 28.83 -13.76 11.72
C ASN A 277 28.63 -14.57 10.44
N SER A 278 27.51 -15.28 10.31
CA SER A 278 27.21 -15.97 9.05
C SER A 278 27.03 -14.93 7.93
N THR A 279 27.71 -15.16 6.80
CA THR A 279 27.61 -14.32 5.59
C THR A 279 26.16 -14.16 5.16
N GLN A 280 25.33 -15.20 5.37
CA GLN A 280 23.91 -15.21 5.05
C GLN A 280 23.09 -14.22 5.90
N PHE A 281 23.33 -14.11 7.20
CA PHE A 281 22.66 -13.11 8.06
C PHE A 281 23.04 -11.68 7.66
N GLN A 282 24.31 -11.42 7.36
CA GLN A 282 24.77 -10.11 6.89
C GLN A 282 24.17 -9.72 5.53
N LEU A 283 24.00 -10.70 4.63
CA LEU A 283 23.34 -10.49 3.35
C LEU A 283 21.85 -10.15 3.53
N MET A 284 21.16 -10.84 4.44
CA MET A 284 19.76 -10.55 4.75
C MET A 284 19.56 -9.16 5.35
N CYS A 285 20.49 -8.68 6.20
CA CYS A 285 20.47 -7.31 6.73
C CYS A 285 20.65 -6.23 5.64
N LYS A 286 21.13 -6.61 4.46
CA LYS A 286 21.31 -5.73 3.30
C LYS A 286 20.31 -6.02 2.18
N SER A 287 19.26 -6.79 2.47
CA SER A 287 18.20 -7.08 1.50
C SER A 287 17.49 -5.78 1.08
N PRO A 288 17.33 -5.50 -0.22
CA PRO A 288 16.65 -4.29 -0.71
C PRO A 288 15.24 -4.13 -0.12
N GLN A 289 14.50 -5.24 0.00
CA GLN A 289 13.13 -5.24 0.52
C GLN A 289 13.06 -4.83 2.00
N TYR A 290 14.01 -5.29 2.81
CA TYR A 290 14.09 -4.91 4.22
C TYR A 290 14.42 -3.43 4.39
N LEU A 291 15.40 -2.96 3.63
CA LEU A 291 15.84 -1.56 3.66
C LEU A 291 14.70 -0.63 3.22
N GLU A 292 13.98 -0.98 2.15
CA GLU A 292 12.80 -0.23 1.71
C GLU A 292 11.75 -0.09 2.81
N TYR A 293 11.40 -1.21 3.49
CA TYR A 293 10.41 -1.17 4.57
C TYR A 293 10.88 -0.36 5.77
N TYR A 294 12.17 -0.43 6.10
CA TYR A 294 12.76 0.33 7.19
C TYR A 294 12.78 1.84 6.88
N GLU A 295 13.27 2.24 5.71
CA GLU A 295 13.36 3.64 5.29
C GLU A 295 11.97 4.28 5.15
N LEU A 296 11.01 3.56 4.56
CA LEU A 296 9.63 3.99 4.47
C LEU A 296 9.03 4.19 5.87
N THR A 297 9.26 3.25 6.79
CA THR A 297 8.79 3.34 8.18
C THR A 297 9.35 4.59 8.87
N GLN A 298 10.64 4.85 8.74
CA GLN A 298 11.28 6.04 9.33
C GLN A 298 10.70 7.33 8.76
N THR A 299 10.51 7.39 7.44
CA THR A 299 9.95 8.56 6.75
C THR A 299 8.53 8.86 7.24
N VAL A 300 7.69 7.84 7.33
CA VAL A 300 6.30 7.96 7.81
C VAL A 300 6.25 8.40 9.27
N LEU A 301 7.05 7.78 10.14
CA LEU A 301 7.10 8.16 11.56
C LEU A 301 7.58 9.61 11.74
N GLN A 302 8.64 10.01 11.03
CA GLN A 302 9.14 11.37 11.06
C GLN A 302 8.07 12.37 10.65
N TYR A 303 7.31 12.05 9.60
CA TYR A 303 6.18 12.86 9.15
C TYR A 303 5.09 12.95 10.22
N TYR A 304 4.69 11.83 10.82
CA TYR A 304 3.64 11.81 11.86
C TYR A 304 4.01 12.62 13.10
N PHE A 305 5.25 12.51 13.58
CA PHE A 305 5.74 13.29 14.72
C PHE A 305 5.84 14.78 14.40
N LYS A 306 6.36 15.13 13.22
CA LYS A 306 6.47 16.53 12.80
C LYS A 306 5.11 17.20 12.70
N SER A 307 4.12 16.49 12.15
CA SER A 307 2.77 17.00 11.91
C SER A 307 1.84 16.87 13.12
N SER A 308 2.33 16.40 14.28
CA SER A 308 1.52 16.13 15.48
C SER A 308 0.33 15.19 15.24
N ILE A 309 0.41 14.31 14.23
CA ILE A 309 -0.64 13.32 13.90
C ILE A 309 -0.74 12.27 15.02
N ASP A 310 0.36 12.06 15.74
CA ASP A 310 0.45 11.25 16.97
C ASP A 310 -0.65 11.56 17.99
N LYS A 311 -1.10 12.81 18.06
CA LYS A 311 -2.14 13.27 19.00
C LYS A 311 -3.57 12.99 18.52
N THR A 312 -3.76 12.74 17.24
CA THR A 312 -5.07 12.52 16.62
C THR A 312 -5.55 11.08 16.77
N PHE A 313 -4.62 10.16 17.04
CA PHE A 313 -4.94 8.76 17.14
C PHE A 313 -5.81 8.47 18.38
N LYS A 314 -6.96 7.80 18.19
CA LYS A 314 -7.96 7.58 19.26
C LYS A 314 -7.66 6.34 20.12
N GLN A 315 -7.08 5.28 19.55
CA GLN A 315 -6.73 4.02 20.25
C GLN A 315 -5.44 3.36 19.68
N PRO A 316 -4.22 3.85 20.02
CA PRO A 316 -3.03 3.58 19.18
C PRO A 316 -1.69 3.43 19.92
N ALA A 317 -1.65 3.57 21.25
CA ALA A 317 -0.41 3.65 22.00
C ALA A 317 0.40 2.36 21.82
N THR A 318 -0.28 1.22 21.76
CA THR A 318 0.33 -0.09 21.58
C THR A 318 0.94 -0.29 20.20
N VAL A 319 0.22 0.05 19.12
CA VAL A 319 0.70 -0.18 17.74
C VAL A 319 1.83 0.78 17.40
N LEU A 320 1.69 2.06 17.77
CA LEU A 320 2.74 3.05 17.56
C LEU A 320 3.98 2.71 18.39
N SER A 321 3.82 2.36 19.68
CA SER A 321 4.95 1.93 20.52
C SER A 321 5.60 0.65 20.00
N GLY A 322 4.80 -0.29 19.49
CA GLY A 322 5.27 -1.51 18.85
C GLY A 322 6.10 -1.21 17.61
N LEU A 323 5.64 -0.33 16.72
CA LEU A 323 6.37 0.06 15.52
C LEU A 323 7.68 0.80 15.85
N LEU A 324 7.65 1.71 16.84
CA LEU A 324 8.86 2.39 17.33
C LEU A 324 9.88 1.38 17.85
N LEU A 325 9.42 0.40 18.61
CA LEU A 325 10.27 -0.66 19.10
C LEU A 325 10.83 -1.53 17.96
N LEU A 326 10.06 -1.84 16.92
CA LEU A 326 10.57 -2.54 15.74
C LEU A 326 11.69 -1.76 15.04
N VAL A 327 11.57 -0.43 14.96
CA VAL A 327 12.63 0.43 14.43
C VAL A 327 13.88 0.37 15.29
N GLU A 328 13.73 0.33 16.62
CA GLU A 328 14.85 0.15 17.54
C GLU A 328 15.50 -1.24 17.43
N PHE A 329 14.70 -2.29 17.28
CA PHE A 329 15.22 -3.64 17.00
C PHE A 329 15.96 -3.70 15.67
N ALA A 330 15.46 -3.05 14.62
CA ALA A 330 16.16 -2.92 13.35
C ALA A 330 17.52 -2.19 13.52
N ARG A 331 17.55 -1.11 14.31
CA ARG A 331 18.77 -0.37 14.63
C ARG A 331 19.78 -1.24 15.40
N PHE A 332 19.30 -2.03 16.35
CA PHE A 332 20.12 -3.00 17.10
C PHE A 332 20.68 -4.10 16.18
N VAL A 333 19.86 -4.67 15.31
CA VAL A 333 20.28 -5.69 14.34
C VAL A 333 21.36 -5.15 13.41
N SER A 334 21.19 -3.91 12.92
CA SER A 334 22.19 -3.23 12.10
C SER A 334 23.52 -3.06 12.87
N ALA A 335 23.48 -2.57 14.11
CA ALA A 335 24.66 -2.43 14.96
C ALA A 335 25.38 -3.76 15.20
N TYR A 336 24.64 -4.84 15.47
CA TYR A 336 25.21 -6.19 15.61
C TYR A 336 25.87 -6.65 14.31
N SER A 337 25.20 -6.49 13.17
CA SER A 337 25.73 -6.90 11.86
C SER A 337 27.03 -6.17 11.48
N GLY A 338 27.18 -4.94 11.96
CA GLY A 338 28.41 -4.13 11.81
C GLY A 338 29.50 -4.44 12.83
N GLY A 339 29.28 -5.36 13.78
CA GLY A 339 30.24 -5.69 14.85
C GLY A 339 30.30 -4.65 15.99
N ASN A 340 29.40 -3.66 15.99
CA ASN A 340 29.35 -2.60 16.99
C ASN A 340 28.56 -3.06 18.23
N TYR A 341 29.08 -4.05 18.94
CA TYR A 341 28.37 -4.70 20.06
C TYR A 341 28.08 -3.76 21.24
N GLU A 342 28.93 -2.78 21.50
CA GLU A 342 28.73 -1.78 22.57
C GLU A 342 27.52 -0.88 22.28
N GLN A 343 27.48 -0.31 21.06
CA GLN A 343 26.36 0.48 20.58
C GLN A 343 25.07 -0.35 20.56
N GLY A 344 25.14 -1.61 20.13
CA GLY A 344 23.99 -2.52 20.15
C GLY A 344 23.43 -2.73 21.56
N LEU A 345 24.29 -2.92 22.56
CA LEU A 345 23.86 -3.10 23.95
C LEU A 345 23.22 -1.82 24.52
N GLU A 346 23.75 -0.64 24.18
CA GLU A 346 23.18 0.66 24.57
C GLU A 346 21.77 0.84 24.00
N ILE A 347 21.57 0.51 22.72
CA ILE A 347 20.26 0.58 22.05
C ILE A 347 19.23 -0.28 22.79
N ILE A 348 19.58 -1.55 23.07
CA ILE A 348 18.67 -2.48 23.76
C ILE A 348 18.41 -2.07 25.20
N ALA A 349 19.41 -1.52 25.90
CA ALA A 349 19.21 -0.96 27.23
C ALA A 349 18.25 0.24 27.21
N GLY A 350 18.34 1.10 26.20
CA GLY A 350 17.41 2.23 26.00
C GLY A 350 15.96 1.79 25.77
N CYS A 351 15.74 0.63 25.15
CA CYS A 351 14.40 0.09 24.91
C CYS A 351 13.68 -0.36 26.19
N SER A 352 14.40 -0.59 27.30
CA SER A 352 13.84 -1.01 28.60
C SER A 352 12.96 -2.26 28.57
N ILE A 353 13.20 -3.16 27.62
CA ILE A 353 12.42 -4.41 27.42
C ILE A 353 13.14 -5.64 27.97
N LEU A 354 14.47 -5.61 27.98
CA LEU A 354 15.31 -6.70 28.47
C LEU A 354 16.11 -6.22 29.69
N PRO A 355 16.37 -7.10 30.69
CA PRO A 355 17.06 -6.70 31.91
C PRO A 355 18.56 -6.64 31.68
N THR A 356 19.01 -5.58 31.01
CA THR A 356 20.42 -5.28 30.74
C THR A 356 21.08 -4.47 31.86
N PHE A 357 20.46 -4.39 33.04
CA PHE A 357 21.05 -3.72 34.19
C PHE A 357 22.01 -4.65 34.94
N SER A 358 23.10 -4.09 35.48
CA SER A 358 24.03 -4.77 36.38
C SER A 358 23.90 -4.18 37.78
N SER A 359 23.13 -4.83 38.66
CA SER A 359 23.20 -4.51 40.09
C SER A 359 24.55 -4.99 40.64
N THR A 360 25.25 -4.14 41.37
CA THR A 360 26.57 -4.41 41.98
C THR A 360 26.50 -5.33 43.20
N THR A 361 25.32 -5.84 43.55
CA THR A 361 25.11 -6.75 44.67
C THR A 361 25.15 -8.20 44.16
N ASN A 362 26.19 -8.94 44.55
CA ASN A 362 26.56 -10.28 44.07
C ASN A 362 25.58 -11.43 44.40
N LEU A 363 24.32 -11.15 44.65
CA LEU A 363 23.28 -12.17 44.71
C LEU A 363 22.06 -11.60 44.01
N ALA A 364 21.34 -12.46 43.29
CA ALA A 364 19.93 -12.27 42.94
C ALA A 364 19.14 -11.99 44.23
N SER A 365 19.22 -10.76 44.69
CA SER A 365 18.45 -10.28 45.82
C SER A 365 17.02 -10.23 45.32
N ALA A 366 16.08 -10.77 46.10
CA ALA A 366 14.64 -10.75 45.83
C ALA A 366 14.10 -9.48 45.11
N PRO A 367 14.59 -8.24 45.37
CA PRO A 367 14.23 -7.05 44.58
C PRO A 367 14.48 -7.15 43.07
N ASP A 368 15.61 -7.71 42.61
CA ASP A 368 15.91 -7.78 41.18
C ASP A 368 15.05 -8.83 40.46
N THR A 369 14.75 -9.96 41.11
CA THR A 369 13.80 -10.95 40.59
C THR A 369 12.39 -10.37 40.45
N ILE A 370 11.95 -9.54 41.41
CA ILE A 370 10.66 -8.83 41.35
C ILE A 370 10.65 -7.83 40.19
N ARG A 371 11.75 -7.08 39.98
CA ARG A 371 11.89 -6.14 38.84
C ARG A 371 11.88 -6.85 37.48
N ILE A 372 12.55 -8.00 37.39
CA ILE A 372 12.56 -8.83 36.17
C ILE A 372 11.15 -9.36 35.90
N SER A 373 10.45 -9.84 36.94
CA SER A 373 9.06 -10.32 36.82
C SER A 373 8.10 -9.21 36.39
N SER A 374 8.17 -8.03 37.00
CA SER A 374 7.28 -6.92 36.65
C SER A 374 7.53 -6.41 35.22
N MET A 375 8.78 -6.44 34.76
CA MET A 375 9.11 -6.10 33.38
C MET A 375 8.60 -7.13 32.38
N ALA A 376 8.67 -8.43 32.72
CA ALA A 376 8.09 -9.49 31.90
C ALA A 376 6.56 -9.35 31.78
N ASP A 377 5.89 -9.05 32.90
CA ASP A 377 4.44 -8.81 32.91
C ASP A 377 4.05 -7.56 32.12
N SER A 378 4.83 -6.47 32.25
CA SER A 378 4.58 -5.24 31.49
C SER A 378 4.76 -5.46 29.99
N LEU A 379 5.80 -6.18 29.58
CA LEU A 379 6.06 -6.48 28.17
C LEU A 379 4.86 -7.16 27.49
N VAL A 380 4.31 -8.20 28.12
CA VAL A 380 3.17 -8.97 27.58
C VAL A 380 1.89 -8.15 27.56
N ARG A 381 1.71 -7.22 28.50
CA ARG A 381 0.51 -6.35 28.56
C ARG A 381 0.58 -5.18 27.59
N THR A 382 1.77 -4.70 27.26
CA THR A 382 1.96 -3.46 26.51
C THR A 382 2.05 -3.68 25.01
N TYR A 383 2.57 -4.81 24.52
CA TYR A 383 2.90 -5.00 23.10
C TYR A 383 2.12 -6.15 22.45
N ASP A 384 1.86 -6.01 21.15
CA ASP A 384 1.17 -7.01 20.34
C ASP A 384 2.06 -8.24 20.01
N ASP A 385 1.41 -9.33 19.60
CA ASP A 385 2.05 -10.61 19.25
C ASP A 385 3.21 -10.47 18.23
N TYR A 386 3.15 -9.49 17.33
CA TYR A 386 4.21 -9.21 16.34
C TYR A 386 5.54 -8.81 16.97
N VAL A 387 5.49 -8.06 18.07
CA VAL A 387 6.66 -7.68 18.85
C VAL A 387 7.07 -8.84 19.74
N LEU A 388 6.11 -9.45 20.44
CA LEU A 388 6.39 -10.50 21.42
C LEU A 388 7.09 -11.71 20.81
N ARG A 389 6.78 -12.07 19.56
CA ARG A 389 7.47 -13.16 18.84
C ARG A 389 8.94 -12.86 18.49
N LEU A 390 9.33 -11.58 18.44
CA LEU A 390 10.71 -11.18 18.15
C LEU A 390 11.59 -11.19 19.40
N VAL A 391 11.00 -10.95 20.57
CA VAL A 391 11.71 -10.84 21.86
C VAL A 391 12.67 -12.01 22.10
N PRO A 392 12.29 -13.30 21.92
CA PRO A 392 13.22 -14.42 22.15
C PRO A 392 14.47 -14.37 21.25
N HIS A 393 14.30 -13.93 20.00
CA HIS A 393 15.43 -13.79 19.08
C HIS A 393 16.32 -12.59 19.42
N ILE A 394 15.72 -11.47 19.82
CA ILE A 394 16.47 -10.30 20.30
C ILE A 394 17.26 -10.64 21.58
N MET A 395 16.70 -11.47 22.46
CA MET A 395 17.41 -11.98 23.65
C MET A 395 18.63 -12.81 23.28
N LEU A 396 18.50 -13.73 22.31
CA LEU A 396 19.64 -14.52 21.81
C LEU A 396 20.72 -13.62 21.21
N LEU A 397 20.34 -12.64 20.41
CA LEU A 397 21.28 -11.70 19.81
C LEU A 397 21.98 -10.85 20.88
N THR A 398 21.24 -10.41 21.90
CA THR A 398 21.79 -9.70 23.06
C THR A 398 22.80 -10.57 23.81
N MET A 399 22.50 -11.86 24.03
CA MET A 399 23.46 -12.80 24.62
C MET A 399 24.72 -12.96 23.76
N ARG A 400 24.59 -13.03 22.44
CA ARG A 400 25.75 -13.08 21.52
C ARG A 400 26.61 -11.81 21.61
N CYS A 401 26.00 -10.63 21.75
CA CYS A 401 26.73 -9.39 22.06
C CYS A 401 27.50 -9.51 23.38
N LEU A 402 26.85 -9.98 24.45
CA LEU A 402 27.46 -10.08 25.78
C LEU A 402 28.64 -11.06 25.79
N VAL A 403 28.51 -12.21 25.13
CA VAL A 403 29.61 -13.19 24.95
C VAL A 403 30.79 -12.56 24.21
N SER A 404 30.52 -11.85 23.11
CA SER A 404 31.55 -11.19 22.30
C SER A 404 32.27 -10.08 23.07
N LEU A 405 31.53 -9.28 23.83
CA LEU A 405 32.09 -8.22 24.69
C LEU A 405 32.86 -8.81 25.88
N TYR A 406 32.38 -9.90 26.48
CA TYR A 406 33.05 -10.56 27.59
C TYR A 406 34.38 -11.19 27.15
N ALA A 407 34.44 -11.77 25.94
CA ALA A 407 35.69 -12.25 25.37
C ALA A 407 36.76 -11.14 25.27
N ARG A 408 36.34 -9.88 25.04
CA ARG A 408 37.23 -8.72 24.93
C ARG A 408 37.58 -8.09 26.28
N TYR A 409 36.60 -7.91 27.16
CA TYR A 409 36.75 -7.09 28.37
C TYR A 409 36.75 -7.86 29.69
N LYS A 410 36.25 -9.11 29.72
CA LYS A 410 36.13 -9.96 30.92
C LYS A 410 35.48 -9.27 32.13
N SER A 411 34.52 -8.39 31.89
CA SER A 411 33.85 -7.62 32.95
C SER A 411 32.81 -8.47 33.70
N PRO A 412 32.77 -8.43 35.06
CA PRO A 412 31.77 -9.14 35.86
C PRO A 412 30.34 -8.59 35.64
N GLN A 413 30.19 -7.33 35.23
CA GLN A 413 28.89 -6.72 34.95
C GLN A 413 28.18 -7.41 33.76
N LEU A 414 28.93 -7.82 32.74
CA LEU A 414 28.40 -8.54 31.58
C LEU A 414 27.88 -9.93 31.97
N LYS A 415 28.52 -10.59 32.95
CA LYS A 415 28.05 -11.86 33.52
C LYS A 415 26.72 -11.68 34.23
N THR A 416 26.58 -10.61 35.01
CA THR A 416 25.32 -10.30 35.70
C THR A 416 24.18 -10.03 34.72
N MET A 417 24.44 -9.26 33.65
CA MET A 417 23.44 -9.01 32.60
C MET A 417 23.00 -10.30 31.89
N ALA A 418 23.94 -11.19 31.59
CA ALA A 418 23.62 -12.49 30.98
C ALA A 418 22.77 -13.36 31.92
N ASN A 419 23.11 -13.44 33.20
CA ASN A 419 22.32 -14.14 34.20
C ASN A 419 20.89 -13.57 34.30
N ASN A 420 20.74 -12.24 34.27
CA ASN A 420 19.44 -11.58 34.31
C ASN A 420 18.57 -11.93 33.09
N LEU A 421 19.17 -12.07 31.90
CA LEU A 421 18.46 -12.51 30.69
C LEU A 421 17.96 -13.96 30.81
N VAL A 422 18.74 -14.86 31.40
CA VAL A 422 18.32 -16.25 31.64
C VAL A 422 17.16 -16.28 32.64
N VAL A 423 17.26 -15.56 33.75
CA VAL A 423 16.18 -15.46 34.75
C VAL A 423 14.91 -14.88 34.11
N PHE A 424 15.04 -13.84 33.30
CA PHE A 424 13.92 -13.26 32.56
C PHE A 424 13.27 -14.27 31.62
N SER A 425 14.06 -15.06 30.88
CA SER A 425 13.50 -16.09 29.99
C SER A 425 12.67 -17.14 30.73
N GLY A 426 13.08 -17.51 31.95
CA GLY A 426 12.35 -18.49 32.78
C GLY A 426 11.12 -17.92 33.49
N LEU A 427 11.11 -16.62 33.79
CA LEU A 427 9.97 -15.94 34.43
C LEU A 427 8.95 -15.42 33.42
N SER A 428 9.39 -15.10 32.21
CA SER A 428 8.50 -14.62 31.16
C SER A 428 7.55 -15.74 30.71
N GLN A 429 6.24 -15.48 30.70
CA GLN A 429 5.24 -16.40 30.11
C GLN A 429 5.26 -16.37 28.57
N LEU A 430 6.35 -15.88 27.97
CA LEU A 430 6.52 -15.86 26.53
C LEU A 430 6.57 -17.31 26.05
N LYS A 431 5.82 -17.64 24.99
CA LYS A 431 5.88 -18.94 24.32
C LYS A 431 7.22 -19.08 23.58
N MET A 432 8.30 -19.23 24.33
CA MET A 432 9.63 -19.44 23.78
C MET A 432 9.77 -20.90 23.34
N ASN A 433 10.39 -21.11 22.17
CA ASN A 433 10.77 -22.44 21.74
C ASN A 433 11.83 -23.00 22.70
N SER A 434 11.73 -24.28 23.08
CA SER A 434 12.67 -24.94 24.02
C SER A 434 14.13 -24.85 23.56
N SER A 435 14.34 -24.79 22.24
CA SER A 435 15.65 -24.56 21.62
C SER A 435 16.28 -23.20 22.00
N VAL A 436 15.49 -22.13 22.09
CA VAL A 436 15.97 -20.79 22.45
C VAL A 436 16.46 -20.77 23.90
N PHE A 437 15.68 -21.38 24.81
CA PHE A 437 16.05 -21.47 26.22
C PHE A 437 17.33 -22.30 26.43
N ALA A 438 17.47 -23.42 25.74
CA ALA A 438 18.67 -24.25 25.78
C ALA A 438 19.91 -23.49 25.28
N GLU A 439 19.78 -22.70 24.21
CA GLU A 439 20.89 -21.93 23.67
C GLU A 439 21.30 -20.76 24.58
N LEU A 440 20.33 -20.07 25.18
CA LEU A 440 20.61 -19.05 26.21
C LEU A 440 21.40 -19.64 27.38
N GLY A 441 21.00 -20.82 27.87
CA GLY A 441 21.71 -21.53 28.92
C GLY A 441 23.14 -21.92 28.52
N ARG A 442 23.32 -22.44 27.29
CA ARG A 442 24.64 -22.77 26.73
C ARG A 442 25.55 -21.54 26.60
N MET A 443 25.03 -20.41 26.16
CA MET A 443 25.82 -19.18 26.06
C MET A 443 26.16 -18.61 27.43
N ASN A 444 25.25 -18.71 28.39
CA ASN A 444 25.51 -18.28 29.76
C ASN A 444 26.62 -19.12 30.44
N SER A 445 26.69 -20.42 30.16
CA SER A 445 27.78 -21.25 30.68
C SER A 445 29.15 -20.93 30.08
N LEU A 446 29.22 -20.35 28.88
CA LEU A 446 30.48 -19.83 28.30
C LEU A 446 30.98 -18.57 29.02
N LEU A 447 30.08 -17.87 29.72
CA LEU A 447 30.43 -16.68 30.47
C LEU A 447 30.92 -17.03 31.87
N LEU A 448 30.40 -18.08 32.53
CA LEU A 448 30.81 -18.52 33.87
C LEU A 448 32.30 -18.89 33.91
#